data_AF-A0A1F2TIA3-F1
#
_entry.id   AF-A0A1F2TIA3-F1
#
_cell.length_a   1.000
_cell.length_b   1.000
_cell.length_c   1.000
_cell.angle_alpha   90.00
_cell.angle_beta   90.00
_cell.angle_gamma   90.00
#
_symmetry.space_group_name_H-M   'P 1'
#
loop_
_entity.id
_entity.type
_entity.pdbx_description
1 polymer ?
#
loop_
_entity_poly.entity_id
_entity_poly.type
_entity_poly.pdbx_seq_one_letter_code
_entity_poly.pdbx_strand_id
1 'polypeptide(L)'
;MTDVMHWSWIVVALTVPTAVALALAFPFWLKGATDSIGSILGGAVVFAAGLAMMGREYIHVQRVTDACIQAERVCSFRPEPFTRFCLYGFIALLEAFALFALGLAVEERMRRRSYAREWQARS
;
A
#
# COMPACT_ATOMS: atom_id res chain seq x y z
N MET A 1 22.18 -0.52 -22.69
CA MET A 1 21.72 -1.71 -21.93
C MET A 1 20.24 -1.50 -21.66
N THR A 2 19.38 -2.49 -21.93
CA THR A 2 17.92 -2.36 -21.74
C THR A 2 17.53 -2.97 -20.40
N ASP A 3 17.04 -2.14 -19.48
CA ASP A 3 16.48 -2.62 -18.22
C ASP A 3 14.96 -2.80 -18.36
N VAL A 4 14.48 -4.01 -18.06
CA VAL A 4 13.06 -4.38 -18.11
C VAL A 4 12.51 -4.51 -16.70
N MET A 5 11.30 -3.96 -16.48
CA MET A 5 10.69 -4.02 -15.15
C MET A 5 10.29 -5.45 -14.77
N HIS A 6 10.84 -5.94 -13.66
CA HIS A 6 10.51 -7.25 -13.13
C HIS A 6 9.14 -7.25 -12.45
N TRP A 7 8.18 -7.94 -13.06
CA TRP A 7 6.80 -8.11 -12.55
C TRP A 7 6.71 -8.69 -11.13
N SER A 8 7.73 -9.42 -10.67
CA SER A 8 7.79 -9.92 -9.30
C SER A 8 7.72 -8.80 -8.26
N TRP A 9 8.30 -7.63 -8.54
CA TRP A 9 8.26 -6.50 -7.62
C TRP A 9 6.88 -5.83 -7.54
N ILE A 10 6.09 -5.92 -8.61
CA ILE A 10 4.70 -5.47 -8.60
C ILE A 10 3.89 -6.38 -7.67
N VAL A 11 4.08 -7.70 -7.75
CA VAL A 11 3.41 -8.65 -6.85
C VAL A 11 3.81 -8.38 -5.39
N VAL A 12 5.10 -8.20 -5.12
CA VAL A 12 5.59 -7.89 -3.77
C VAL A 12 5.00 -6.57 -3.25
N ALA A 13 4.97 -5.54 -4.11
CA ALA A 13 4.38 -4.25 -3.77
C ALA A 13 2.86 -4.35 -3.53
N LEU A 14 2.17 -5.36 -4.05
CA LEU A 14 0.74 -5.56 -3.87
C LEU A 14 0.41 -6.43 -2.64
N THR A 15 1.26 -7.41 -2.33
CA THR A 15 0.97 -8.39 -1.27
C THR A 15 1.56 -8.01 0.08
N VAL A 16 2.75 -7.41 0.10
CA VAL A 16 3.45 -7.13 1.36
C VAL A 16 2.80 -5.96 2.10
N PRO A 17 2.54 -4.79 1.49
CA PRO A 17 1.94 -3.68 2.20
C PRO A 17 0.51 -4.02 2.66
N THR A 18 -0.29 -4.66 1.81
CA THR A 18 -1.65 -5.10 2.16
C THR A 18 -1.65 -6.08 3.32
N ALA A 19 -0.84 -7.14 3.27
CA ALA A 19 -0.78 -8.15 4.33
C ALA A 19 -0.34 -7.54 5.66
N VAL A 20 0.70 -6.69 5.66
CA VAL A 20 1.21 -6.06 6.87
C VAL A 20 0.22 -5.05 7.43
N ALA A 21 -0.39 -4.22 6.57
CA ALA A 21 -1.35 -3.23 7.00
C ALA A 21 -2.64 -3.86 7.56
N LEU A 22 -3.14 -4.93 6.93
CA LEU A 22 -4.27 -5.71 7.46
C LEU A 22 -3.91 -6.41 8.77
N ALA A 23 -2.73 -7.04 8.86
CA ALA A 23 -2.30 -7.70 10.09
C ALA A 23 -2.19 -6.73 11.27
N LEU A 24 -1.79 -5.48 11.02
CA LEU A 24 -1.72 -4.44 12.04
C LEU A 24 -3.08 -3.82 12.36
N ALA A 25 -3.95 -3.62 11.36
CA ALA A 25 -5.28 -3.03 11.55
C ALA A 25 -6.27 -3.99 12.23
N PHE A 26 -6.21 -5.28 11.89
CA PHE A 26 -7.13 -6.31 12.38
C PHE A 26 -7.25 -6.42 13.91
N PRO A 27 -6.16 -6.49 14.70
CA PRO A 27 -6.27 -6.56 16.16
C PRO A 27 -6.89 -5.31 16.78
N PHE A 28 -6.76 -4.15 16.14
CA PHE A 28 -7.39 -2.90 16.60
C PHE A 28 -8.89 -2.89 16.29
N TRP A 29 -9.30 -3.37 15.12
CA TRP A 29 -10.73 -3.54 14.79
C TRP A 29 -11.44 -4.52 15.73
N LEU A 30 -10.76 -5.58 16.18
CA LEU A 30 -11.36 -6.56 17.10
C LEU A 30 -11.61 -6.00 18.51
N LYS A 31 -10.84 -5.01 18.95
CA LYS A 31 -10.90 -4.51 20.33
C LYS A 31 -11.98 -3.45 20.57
N GLY A 32 -12.70 -3.01 19.53
CA GLY A 32 -13.87 -2.12 19.65
C GLY A 32 -13.60 -0.76 20.30
N ALA A 33 -12.32 -0.41 20.51
CA ALA A 33 -11.89 0.82 21.14
C ALA A 33 -11.27 1.71 20.05
N THR A 34 -11.95 2.80 19.71
CA THR A 34 -11.54 3.82 18.73
C THR A 34 -11.29 3.27 17.32
N ASP A 35 -12.38 3.01 16.60
CA ASP A 35 -12.45 2.36 15.28
C ASP A 35 -11.54 3.01 14.21
N SER A 36 -11.24 4.31 14.34
CA SER A 36 -10.41 5.04 13.37
C SER A 36 -8.90 4.81 13.53
N ILE A 37 -8.40 4.40 14.69
CA ILE A 37 -6.95 4.25 14.93
C ILE A 37 -6.37 3.13 14.05
N GLY A 38 -7.08 2.01 13.91
CA GLY A 38 -6.63 0.88 13.09
C GLY A 38 -6.44 1.25 11.62
N SER A 39 -7.36 2.02 11.05
CA SER A 39 -7.29 2.48 9.66
C SER A 39 -6.21 3.54 9.45
N ILE A 40 -5.99 4.44 10.42
CA ILE A 40 -4.91 5.43 10.38
C ILE A 40 -3.54 4.75 10.43
N LEU A 41 -3.35 3.79 11.35
CA LEU A 41 -2.10 3.05 11.47
C LEU A 41 -1.83 2.21 10.22
N GLY A 42 -2.84 1.50 9.72
CA GLY A 42 -2.75 0.72 8.48
C GLY A 42 -2.42 1.62 7.28
N GLY A 43 -3.08 2.77 7.17
CA GLY A 43 -2.81 3.75 6.11
C GLY A 43 -1.39 4.31 6.16
N ALA A 44 -0.87 4.61 7.37
CA ALA A 44 0.51 5.07 7.54
C ALA A 44 1.53 4.00 7.09
N VAL A 45 1.24 2.72 7.35
CA VAL A 45 2.09 1.60 6.93
C VAL A 45 2.07 1.42 5.41
N VAL A 46 0.89 1.45 4.78
CA VAL A 46 0.77 1.39 3.31
C VAL A 46 1.51 2.56 2.66
N PHE A 47 1.35 3.76 3.20
CA PHE A 47 2.02 4.96 2.69
C PHE A 47 3.55 4.85 2.81
N ALA A 48 4.05 4.45 3.98
CA ALA A 48 5.48 4.27 4.21
C ALA A 48 6.05 3.16 3.30
N ALA A 49 5.34 2.05 3.12
CA ALA A 49 5.74 0.97 2.23
C ALA A 49 5.75 1.42 0.75
N GLY A 50 4.77 2.21 0.33
CA GLY A 50 4.72 2.82 -1.01
C GLY A 50 5.93 3.71 -1.29
N LEU A 51 6.28 4.59 -0.34
CA LEU A 51 7.48 5.42 -0.44
C LEU A 51 8.76 4.58 -0.46
N ALA A 52 8.85 3.54 0.35
CA ALA A 52 10.01 2.65 0.38
C ALA A 52 10.20 1.92 -0.96
N MET A 53 9.11 1.42 -1.57
CA MET A 53 9.17 0.75 -2.87
C MET A 53 9.54 1.71 -4.01
N MET A 54 9.00 2.93 -4.00
CA MET A 54 9.43 3.98 -4.94
C MET A 54 10.90 4.32 -4.77
N GLY A 55 11.36 4.52 -3.54
CA GLY A 55 12.75 4.83 -3.22
C GLY A 55 13.71 3.72 -3.66
N ARG A 56 13.32 2.46 -3.48
CA ARG A 56 14.08 1.30 -3.98
C ARG A 56 14.25 1.35 -5.50
N GLU A 57 13.18 1.61 -6.23
CA GLU A 57 13.23 1.71 -7.70
C GLU A 57 14.07 2.91 -8.14
N TYR A 58 13.99 4.03 -7.43
CA TYR A 58 14.83 5.20 -7.68
C TYR A 58 16.32 4.88 -7.56
N ILE A 59 16.71 4.22 -6.47
CA ILE A 59 18.11 3.79 -6.27
C ILE A 59 18.55 2.82 -7.37
N HIS A 60 17.67 1.91 -7.79
CA HIS A 60 17.98 0.97 -8.87
C HIS A 60 18.23 1.68 -10.20
N VAL A 61 17.33 2.59 -10.59
CA VAL A 61 17.46 3.39 -11.82
C VAL A 61 18.73 4.24 -11.78
N GLN A 62 19.04 4.86 -10.64
CA GLN A 62 20.27 5.65 -10.47
C GLN A 62 21.52 4.80 -10.70
N ARG A 63 21.62 3.63 -10.06
CA ARG A 63 22.77 2.72 -10.23
C ARG A 63 22.96 2.28 -11.69
N VAL A 64 21.87 1.98 -12.39
CA VAL A 64 21.93 1.59 -13.81
C VAL A 64 22.35 2.79 -14.67
N THR A 65 21.85 3.98 -14.36
CA THR A 65 22.22 5.22 -15.04
C THR A 65 23.71 5.53 -14.88
N ASP A 66 24.24 5.46 -13.66
CA ASP A 66 25.66 5.67 -13.36
C ASP A 66 26.54 4.68 -14.14
N ALA A 67 26.15 3.40 -14.17
CA ALA A 67 26.88 2.37 -14.91
C ALA A 67 26.86 2.61 -16.43
N CYS A 68 25.74 3.09 -16.99
CA CYS A 68 25.67 3.46 -18.41
C CYS A 68 26.59 4.63 -18.74
N ILE A 69 26.59 5.66 -17.89
CA ILE A 69 27.39 6.87 -18.09
C ILE A 69 28.87 6.54 -18.02
N GLN A 70 29.29 5.73 -17.04
CA GLN A 70 30.68 5.25 -16.95
C GLN A 70 31.11 4.39 -18.13
N ALA A 71 30.17 3.68 -18.76
CA ALA A 71 30.42 2.87 -19.95
C ALA A 71 30.34 3.66 -21.27
N GLU A 72 30.08 4.98 -21.21
CA GLU A 72 29.83 5.86 -22.38
C GLU A 72 28.76 5.31 -23.34
N ARG A 73 27.74 4.62 -22.79
CA ARG A 73 26.64 4.02 -23.57
C ARG A 73 25.33 4.73 -23.33
N VAL A 74 24.50 4.79 -24.37
CA VAL A 74 23.12 5.28 -24.27
C VAL A 74 22.32 4.38 -23.34
N CYS A 75 21.69 5.00 -22.34
CA CYS A 75 20.87 4.32 -21.36
C CYS A 75 19.41 4.30 -21.85
N SER A 76 18.80 3.12 -21.87
CA SER A 76 17.44 2.91 -22.39
C SER A 76 16.63 2.12 -21.38
N PHE A 77 15.56 2.72 -20.86
CA PHE A 77 14.65 2.09 -19.91
C PHE A 77 13.33 1.74 -20.60
N ARG A 78 12.82 0.52 -20.38
CA ARG A 78 11.48 0.13 -20.82
C ARG A 78 10.73 -0.58 -19.69
N PRO A 79 9.63 -0.04 -19.16
CA PRO A 79 9.03 1.28 -19.45
C PRO A 79 9.89 2.45 -18.92
N GLU A 80 9.51 3.68 -19.27
CA GLU A 80 10.20 4.89 -18.79
C GLU A 80 10.21 4.95 -17.24
N PRO A 81 11.26 5.50 -16.62
CA PRO A 81 11.37 5.55 -15.16
C PRO A 81 10.16 6.19 -14.49
N PHE A 82 9.61 7.25 -15.09
CA PHE A 82 8.41 7.92 -14.62
C PHE A 82 7.21 6.97 -14.53
N THR A 83 6.95 6.16 -15.56
CA THR A 83 5.87 5.18 -15.57
C THR A 83 6.01 4.16 -14.46
N ARG A 84 7.25 3.74 -14.14
CA ARG A 84 7.54 2.80 -13.05
C ARG A 84 7.14 3.41 -11.71
N PHE A 85 7.48 4.67 -11.46
CA PHE A 85 7.05 5.39 -10.25
C PHE A 85 5.53 5.55 -10.17
N CYS A 86 4.88 5.92 -11.28
CA CYS A 86 3.42 6.04 -11.32
C CYS A 86 2.71 4.71 -10.99
N LEU A 87 3.22 3.58 -11.46
CA LEU A 87 2.66 2.26 -11.15
C LEU A 87 2.71 1.97 -9.65
N TYR A 88 3.86 2.13 -9.01
CA TYR A 88 3.96 1.93 -7.55
C TYR A 88 3.09 2.92 -6.76
N GLY A 89 2.98 4.16 -7.23
CA GLY A 89 2.10 5.16 -6.61
C GLY A 89 0.63 4.82 -6.71
N PHE A 90 0.21 4.35 -7.88
CA PHE A 90 -1.17 3.94 -8.11
C PHE A 90 -1.54 2.71 -7.29
N ILE A 91 -0.62 1.75 -7.15
CA ILE A 91 -0.80 0.58 -6.29
C ILE A 91 -0.97 1.02 -4.83
N ALA A 92 -0.03 1.81 -4.30
CA ALA A 92 -0.11 2.28 -2.92
C ALA A 92 -1.38 3.10 -2.64
N LEU A 93 -1.83 3.90 -3.62
CA LEU A 93 -3.09 4.64 -3.53
C LEU A 93 -4.30 3.71 -3.48
N LEU A 94 -4.35 2.70 -4.36
CA LEU A 94 -5.44 1.71 -4.38
C LEU A 94 -5.48 0.92 -3.07
N GLU A 95 -4.33 0.52 -2.55
CA GLU A 95 -4.21 -0.19 -1.27
C GLU A 95 -4.69 0.67 -0.11
N ALA A 96 -4.29 1.94 -0.06
CA ALA A 96 -4.75 2.88 0.97
C ALA A 96 -6.27 3.05 0.89
N PHE A 97 -6.80 3.29 -0.31
CA PHE A 97 -8.24 3.40 -0.53
C PHE A 97 -8.99 2.15 -0.08
N ALA A 98 -8.52 0.96 -0.48
CA ALA A 98 -9.11 -0.31 -0.10
C ALA A 98 -9.09 -0.51 1.42
N LEU A 99 -7.99 -0.16 2.09
CA LEU A 99 -7.87 -0.28 3.54
C LEU A 99 -8.84 0.63 4.29
N PHE A 100 -8.96 1.89 3.87
CA PHE A 100 -9.94 2.82 4.45
C PHE A 100 -11.37 2.39 4.18
N ALA A 101 -11.69 1.94 2.96
CA ALA A 101 -13.01 1.43 2.61
C ALA A 101 -13.38 0.19 3.45
N LEU A 102 -12.45 -0.73 3.65
CA LEU A 102 -12.64 -1.90 4.51
C LEU A 102 -12.84 -1.50 5.97
N GLY A 103 -12.07 -0.53 6.48
CA GLY A 103 -12.25 0.00 7.82
C GLY A 103 -13.65 0.55 8.06
N LEU A 104 -14.13 1.40 7.14
CA LEU A 104 -15.48 1.95 7.20
C LEU A 104 -16.57 0.86 7.13
N ALA A 105 -16.38 -0.15 6.26
CA ALA A 105 -17.33 -1.26 6.14
C ALA A 105 -17.40 -2.11 7.42
N VAL A 106 -16.27 -2.34 8.08
CA VAL A 106 -16.20 -3.05 9.37
C VAL A 106 -16.87 -2.24 10.47
N GLU A 107 -16.59 -0.94 10.54
CA GLU A 107 -17.18 -0.01 11.50
C GLU A 107 -18.71 0.03 11.36
N GLU A 108 -19.22 0.17 10.13
CA GLU A 108 -20.67 0.16 9.89
C GLU A 108 -21.32 -1.18 10.26
N ARG A 109 -20.62 -2.29 10.02
CA ARG A 109 -21.09 -3.63 10.43
C ARG A 109 -21.15 -3.78 11.95
N MET A 110 -20.16 -3.28 12.68
CA MET A 110 -20.14 -3.25 14.15
C MET A 110 -21.28 -2.38 14.69
N ARG A 111 -21.43 -1.17 14.14
CA ARG A 111 -22.47 -0.21 14.55
C ARG A 111 -23.88 -0.79 14.38
N ARG A 112 -24.16 -1.45 13.26
CA ARG A 112 -25.45 -2.15 13.02
C ARG A 112 -25.71 -3.27 14.04
N ARG A 113 -24.67 -4.02 14.45
CA ARG A 113 -24.81 -5.07 15.47
C ARG A 113 -25.10 -4.50 16.85
N SER A 114 -24.49 -3.37 17.21
CA SER A 114 -24.74 -2.70 18.48
C SER A 114 -26.16 -2.14 18.58
N TYR A 115 -26.65 -1.45 17.53
CA TYR A 115 -28.03 -0.96 17.50
C TYR A 115 -29.08 -2.08 17.66
N ALA A 116 -28.88 -3.23 17.02
CA ALA A 116 -29.81 -4.36 17.15
C ALA A 116 -29.95 -4.85 18.61
N ARG A 117 -28.88 -4.79 19.40
CA ARG A 117 -28.91 -5.15 20.83
C ARG A 117 -29.64 -4.11 21.68
N GLU A 118 -29.45 -2.83 21.39
CA GLU A 118 -30.15 -1.74 22.09
C GLU A 118 -31.66 -1.79 21.88
N TRP A 119 -32.10 -2.13 20.67
CA TRP A 119 -33.54 -2.33 20.37
C TRP A 119 -34.14 -3.52 21.12
N GLN A 120 -33.40 -4.62 21.27
CA GLN A 120 -33.84 -5.79 22.06
C GLN A 120 -33.88 -5.53 23.57
N ALA A 121 -33.05 -4.62 24.08
CA ALA A 121 -33.03 -4.28 25.51
C ALA A 121 -34.14 -3.31 25.94
N ARG A 122 -34.88 -2.72 24.98
CA ARG A 122 -35.91 -1.69 25.24
C ARG A 122 -37.36 -2.17 24.99
N SER A 123 -37.56 -3.39 24.49
CA SER A 123 -38.87 -4.07 24.37
C SER A 123 -39.12 -4.99 25.55
#